data_AF-A0A1D7YHD2-F1
#
_entry.id   AF-A0A1D7YHD2-F1
#
_cell.length_a   1.000
_cell.length_b   1.000
_cell.length_c   1.000
_cell.angle_alpha   90.00
_cell.angle_beta   90.00
_cell.angle_gamma   90.00
#
_symmetry.space_group_name_H-M   'P 1'
#
loop_
_entity.id
_entity.type
_entity.pdbx_description
1 polymer ?
#
loop_
_entity_poly.entity_id
_entity_poly.type
_entity_poly.pdbx_seq_one_letter_code
_entity_poly.pdbx_strand_id
1 'polypeptide(L)'
;MRLRLPAERPAEPPTGYKIAHPVLSQDGTRACFTGVSLGGALPYAVLDDASCVYGRRHRAPARLCDCGFHCVHDRAAAEAMLCTAEHRTALLLEVCVLGAYIRFERGFRYARQRVRTATVGPCDCGTTAVALADAGWGRPGWRALAPVCPGCVRGRTSVSLAGFARLAGQGLRMVARGGGTGSPSTGSAVGTEPGVPELVAEAALLQARLDWFQSQLARLGERGTGGAGQD
;
A
#
# COMPACT_ATOMS: atom_id res chain seq x y z
N MET A 1 -19.78 -0.59 32.07
CA MET A 1 -18.49 -1.25 32.37
C MET A 1 -17.60 -1.18 31.13
N ARG A 2 -16.50 -0.40 31.12
CA ARG A 2 -15.57 -0.39 29.97
C ARG A 2 -14.67 -1.61 30.07
N LEU A 3 -15.00 -2.66 29.33
CA LEU A 3 -14.13 -3.83 29.15
C LEU A 3 -12.77 -3.36 28.60
N ARG A 4 -11.75 -3.33 29.45
CA ARG A 4 -10.36 -3.18 29.01
C ARG A 4 -9.93 -4.54 28.46
N LEU A 5 -9.68 -4.61 27.16
CA LEU A 5 -8.97 -5.76 26.60
C LEU A 5 -7.59 -5.89 27.28
N PRO A 6 -7.05 -7.11 27.46
CA PRO A 6 -5.71 -7.31 27.97
C PRO A 6 -4.69 -6.49 27.17
N ALA A 7 -3.75 -5.87 27.88
CA ALA A 7 -2.64 -5.17 27.25
C ALA A 7 -1.54 -6.19 26.95
N GLU A 8 -1.33 -6.50 25.67
CA GLU A 8 -0.21 -7.33 25.23
C GLU A 8 1.07 -6.49 25.22
N ARG A 9 2.16 -7.03 25.78
CA ARG A 9 3.49 -6.43 25.79
C ARG A 9 4.54 -7.52 25.49
N PRO A 10 4.69 -7.92 24.22
CA PRO A 10 5.62 -8.96 23.86
C PRO A 10 7.06 -8.47 24.11
N ALA A 11 7.96 -9.40 24.43
CA ALA A 11 9.39 -9.10 24.66
C ALA A 11 10.07 -8.58 23.39
N GLU A 12 9.61 -9.07 22.23
CA GLU A 12 10.07 -8.63 20.91
C GLU A 12 8.90 -8.02 20.12
N PRO A 13 9.16 -7.01 19.28
CA PRO A 13 8.13 -6.46 18.40
C PRO A 13 7.57 -7.53 17.46
N PRO A 14 6.24 -7.67 17.33
CA PRO A 14 5.64 -8.61 16.39
C PRO A 14 6.09 -8.34 14.94
N THR A 15 6.24 -9.40 14.17
CA THR A 15 6.41 -9.32 12.72
C THR A 15 5.05 -9.44 12.04
N GLY A 16 4.85 -8.70 10.96
CA GLY A 16 3.73 -8.91 10.06
C GLY A 16 4.11 -8.63 8.61
N TYR A 17 3.15 -8.85 7.71
CA TYR A 17 3.36 -8.76 6.28
C TYR A 17 2.28 -7.89 5.63
N LYS A 18 2.65 -7.13 4.59
CA LYS A 18 1.70 -6.31 3.83
C LYS A 18 2.23 -6.08 2.42
N ILE A 19 1.39 -5.54 1.55
CA ILE A 19 1.81 -5.10 0.22
C ILE A 19 1.77 -3.57 0.11
N ALA A 20 2.68 -3.02 -0.69
CA ALA A 20 2.78 -1.59 -0.92
C ALA A 20 3.42 -1.28 -2.26
N HIS A 21 3.04 -0.17 -2.88
CA HIS A 21 3.72 0.29 -4.09
C HIS A 21 4.99 1.05 -3.69
N PRO A 22 6.14 0.74 -4.32
CA PRO A 22 7.36 1.52 -4.15
C PRO A 22 7.21 2.85 -4.87
N VAL A 23 7.66 3.94 -4.24
CA VAL A 23 7.61 5.28 -4.84
C VAL A 23 8.97 5.97 -4.72
N LEU A 24 9.25 6.84 -5.68
CA LEU A 24 10.43 7.70 -5.73
C LEU A 24 10.00 9.17 -5.78
N SER A 25 10.66 10.03 -5.02
CA SER A 25 10.43 11.46 -5.10
C SER A 25 10.80 11.99 -6.50
N GLN A 26 10.16 13.08 -6.92
CA GLN A 26 10.40 13.69 -8.22
C GLN A 26 11.86 14.09 -8.43
N ASP A 27 12.54 14.54 -7.37
CA ASP A 27 13.96 14.90 -7.38
C ASP A 27 14.90 13.68 -7.29
N GLY A 28 14.37 12.47 -7.16
CA GLY A 28 15.13 11.22 -7.08
C GLY A 28 15.89 11.00 -5.77
N THR A 29 15.71 11.87 -4.77
CA THR A 29 16.48 11.84 -3.53
C THR A 29 15.90 10.94 -2.44
N ARG A 30 14.62 10.53 -2.56
CA ARG A 30 13.91 9.76 -1.54
C ARG A 30 13.14 8.61 -2.16
N ALA A 31 13.28 7.43 -1.54
CA ALA A 31 12.45 6.27 -1.82
C ALA A 31 11.55 5.97 -0.62
N CYS A 32 10.27 5.69 -0.89
CA CYS A 32 9.25 5.45 0.13
C CYS A 32 8.27 4.38 -0.37
N PHE A 33 7.23 4.12 0.41
CA PHE A 33 6.14 3.23 0.02
C PHE A 33 4.81 3.94 0.12
N THR A 34 3.84 3.52 -0.67
CA THR A 34 2.44 3.91 -0.51
C THR A 34 1.57 2.68 -0.34
N GLY A 35 0.57 2.75 0.54
CA GLY A 35 -0.36 1.64 0.75
C GLY A 35 -1.19 1.36 -0.51
N VAL A 36 -1.74 0.14 -0.58
CA VAL A 36 -2.63 -0.29 -1.68
C VAL A 36 -4.12 0.02 -1.42
N SER A 37 -4.45 0.49 -0.21
CA SER A 37 -5.82 0.75 0.25
C SER A 37 -5.99 2.20 0.74
N LEU A 38 -6.81 2.46 1.78
CA LEU A 38 -7.03 3.79 2.37
C LEU A 38 -5.73 4.50 2.78
N GLY A 39 -4.71 3.75 3.19
CA GLY A 39 -3.36 4.27 3.50
C GLY A 39 -2.53 4.64 2.26
N GLY A 40 -3.09 4.57 1.06
CA GLY A 40 -2.43 4.91 -0.19
C GLY A 40 -2.35 6.41 -0.46
N ALA A 41 -2.94 7.27 0.38
CA ALA A 41 -3.04 8.70 0.13
C ALA A 41 -1.69 9.45 0.23
N LEU A 42 -0.79 9.00 1.11
CA LEU A 42 0.52 9.63 1.35
C LEU A 42 1.62 8.57 1.43
N PRO A 43 2.78 8.82 0.80
CA PRO A 43 3.96 8.00 1.01
C PRO A 43 4.40 7.98 2.47
N TYR A 44 4.86 6.82 2.93
CA TYR A 44 5.46 6.62 4.24
C TYR A 44 6.88 6.06 4.10
N ALA A 45 7.73 6.40 5.06
CA ALA A 45 9.11 5.95 5.11
C ALA A 45 9.23 4.50 5.63
N VAL A 46 10.44 3.93 5.52
CA VAL A 46 10.76 2.59 6.06
C VAL A 46 10.45 2.53 7.57
N LEU A 47 10.88 3.54 8.32
CA LEU A 47 10.55 3.75 9.72
C LEU A 47 9.65 4.97 9.80
N ASP A 48 8.40 4.79 10.22
CA ASP A 48 7.42 5.87 10.20
C ASP A 48 6.31 5.68 11.23
N ASP A 49 5.67 6.78 11.61
CA ASP A 49 4.55 6.84 12.55
C ASP A 49 3.24 7.09 11.79
N ALA A 50 2.19 6.38 12.21
CA ALA A 50 0.88 6.49 11.60
C ALA A 50 0.21 7.80 12.01
N SER A 51 -0.37 8.48 11.04
CA SER A 51 -1.19 9.67 11.23
C SER A 51 -2.65 9.38 10.89
N CYS A 52 -3.54 10.25 11.36
CA CYS A 52 -4.95 10.17 10.97
C CYS A 52 -5.13 10.73 9.56
N VAL A 53 -5.56 9.89 8.62
CA VAL A 53 -5.83 10.30 7.22
C VAL A 53 -6.94 11.37 7.13
N TYR A 54 -7.83 11.42 8.12
CA TYR A 54 -8.88 12.44 8.22
C TYR A 54 -8.43 13.73 8.95
N GLY A 55 -7.16 13.85 9.34
CA GLY A 55 -6.64 15.03 10.05
C GLY A 55 -7.20 15.21 11.47
N ARG A 56 -7.85 14.19 12.04
CA ARG A 56 -8.42 14.27 13.39
C ARG A 56 -7.32 14.22 14.45
N ARG A 57 -7.54 14.94 15.56
CA ARG A 57 -6.62 14.98 16.70
C ARG A 57 -6.86 13.77 17.61
N HIS A 58 -6.11 12.70 17.39
CA HIS A 58 -6.03 11.56 18.32
C HIS A 58 -4.74 10.78 18.09
N ARG A 59 -4.35 9.95 19.07
CA ARG A 59 -3.23 9.03 18.91
C ARG A 59 -3.62 7.85 18.02
N ALA A 60 -2.83 7.56 16.99
CA ALA A 60 -2.99 6.34 16.21
C ALA A 60 -2.39 5.13 16.95
N PRO A 61 -2.98 3.92 16.82
CA PRO A 61 -4.29 3.66 16.26
C PRO A 61 -5.42 3.95 17.27
N ALA A 62 -6.42 4.72 16.86
CA ALA A 62 -7.64 4.93 17.63
C ALA A 62 -8.68 3.85 17.28
N ARG A 63 -9.41 3.29 18.25
CA ARG A 63 -10.34 2.17 18.02
C ARG A 63 -11.46 2.51 17.02
N LEU A 64 -12.03 3.70 17.16
CA LEU A 64 -13.14 4.21 16.34
C LEU A 64 -12.66 5.04 15.13
N CYS A 65 -11.44 4.81 14.69
CA CYS A 65 -10.86 5.38 13.49
C CYS A 65 -10.17 4.26 12.72
N ASP A 66 -10.02 4.47 11.41
CA ASP A 66 -9.21 3.65 10.52
C ASP A 66 -7.70 4.00 10.55
N CYS A 67 -7.29 4.97 11.38
CA CYS A 67 -5.88 5.37 11.47
C CYS A 67 -4.98 4.24 11.98
N GLY A 68 -3.76 4.23 11.46
CA GLY A 68 -2.79 3.17 11.75
C GLY A 68 -2.27 2.54 10.47
N PHE A 69 -1.08 1.98 10.54
CA PHE A 69 -0.63 1.03 9.55
C PHE A 69 -1.32 -0.31 9.76
N HIS A 70 -1.46 -1.08 8.68
CA HIS A 70 -2.08 -2.40 8.72
C HIS A 70 -1.11 -3.45 8.15
N CYS A 71 -1.08 -4.62 8.75
CA CYS A 71 -0.42 -5.81 8.22
C CYS A 71 -1.19 -7.06 8.61
N VAL A 72 -1.03 -8.13 7.84
CA VAL A 72 -1.48 -9.47 8.20
C VAL A 72 -0.40 -10.21 8.97
N HIS A 73 -0.80 -11.23 9.74
CA HIS A 73 0.15 -12.09 10.47
C HIS A 73 0.98 -12.97 9.54
N ASP A 74 0.32 -13.50 8.52
CA ASP A 74 0.86 -14.55 7.66
C ASP A 74 1.42 -13.99 6.35
N ARG A 75 2.55 -14.54 5.92
CA ARG A 75 3.23 -14.13 4.70
C ARG A 75 2.43 -14.55 3.46
N ALA A 76 1.92 -15.77 3.43
CA ALA A 76 1.18 -16.30 2.29
C ALA A 76 -0.12 -15.52 2.06
N ALA A 77 -0.79 -15.08 3.12
CA ALA A 77 -1.94 -14.19 3.05
C ALA A 77 -1.58 -12.84 2.40
N ALA A 78 -0.39 -12.30 2.67
CA ALA A 78 0.08 -11.08 2.01
C ALA A 78 0.47 -11.30 0.55
N GLU A 79 1.10 -12.44 0.24
CA GLU A 79 1.44 -12.84 -1.13
C GLU A 79 0.19 -13.08 -1.98
N ALA A 80 -0.87 -13.67 -1.43
CA ALA A 80 -2.13 -13.88 -2.13
C ALA A 80 -2.77 -12.56 -2.60
N MET A 81 -2.56 -11.45 -1.87
CA MET A 81 -3.04 -10.14 -2.31
C MET A 81 -2.35 -9.65 -3.59
N LEU A 82 -1.14 -10.14 -3.92
CA LEU A 82 -0.45 -9.79 -5.17
C LEU A 82 -1.05 -10.47 -6.40
N CYS A 83 -1.97 -11.42 -6.23
CA CYS A 83 -2.64 -12.08 -7.34
C CYS A 83 -3.69 -11.18 -8.01
N THR A 84 -4.21 -10.16 -7.32
CA THR A 84 -5.18 -9.23 -7.93
C THR A 84 -4.47 -8.33 -8.94
N ALA A 85 -5.19 -7.98 -10.01
CA ALA A 85 -4.61 -7.22 -11.10
C ALA A 85 -4.07 -5.86 -10.62
N GLU A 86 -4.75 -5.19 -9.70
CA GLU A 86 -4.33 -3.88 -9.22
C GLU A 86 -3.08 -3.93 -8.33
N HIS A 87 -2.72 -5.11 -7.82
CA HIS A 87 -1.65 -5.26 -6.83
C HIS A 87 -0.45 -6.06 -7.34
N ARG A 88 -0.51 -6.59 -8.56
CA ARG A 88 0.57 -7.41 -9.16
C ARG A 88 1.95 -6.75 -9.16
N THR A 89 2.00 -5.42 -9.26
CA THR A 89 3.25 -4.65 -9.26
C THR A 89 3.67 -4.14 -7.88
N ALA A 90 2.86 -4.37 -6.84
CA ALA A 90 3.21 -4.02 -5.48
C ALA A 90 4.34 -4.93 -4.95
N LEU A 91 5.06 -4.44 -3.94
CA LEU A 91 6.07 -5.21 -3.23
C LEU A 91 5.45 -5.85 -1.99
N LEU A 92 5.87 -7.07 -1.69
CA LEU A 92 5.60 -7.68 -0.40
C LEU A 92 6.59 -7.12 0.63
N LEU A 93 6.07 -6.62 1.73
CA LEU A 93 6.83 -6.04 2.82
C LEU A 93 6.73 -6.93 4.07
N GLU A 94 7.88 -7.22 4.67
CA GLU A 94 7.99 -7.72 6.04
C GLU A 94 8.22 -6.52 6.96
N VAL A 95 7.39 -6.39 7.99
CA VAL A 95 7.39 -5.23 8.88
C VAL A 95 7.48 -5.64 10.34
N CYS A 96 8.25 -4.87 11.12
CA CYS A 96 8.10 -4.84 12.58
C CYS A 96 6.97 -3.92 12.97
N VAL A 97 6.07 -4.46 13.79
CA VAL A 97 5.00 -3.73 14.45
C VAL A 97 5.58 -3.04 15.68
N LEU A 98 5.69 -1.72 15.63
CA LEU A 98 6.24 -0.89 16.68
C LEU A 98 5.16 0.01 17.30
N GLY A 99 5.41 0.45 18.54
CA GLY A 99 4.50 1.33 19.26
C GLY A 99 3.19 0.63 19.67
N ALA A 100 2.13 1.41 19.86
CA ALA A 100 0.83 0.88 20.22
C ALA A 100 0.21 0.15 19.04
N TYR A 101 -0.40 -1.01 19.30
CA TYR A 101 -1.12 -1.76 18.27
C TYR A 101 -2.42 -2.36 18.80
N ILE A 102 -3.30 -2.68 17.87
CA ILE A 102 -4.51 -3.46 18.06
C ILE A 102 -4.31 -4.74 17.26
N ARG A 103 -4.35 -5.89 17.94
CA ARG A 103 -4.31 -7.20 17.30
C ARG A 103 -5.73 -7.60 16.90
N PHE A 104 -5.87 -7.97 15.63
CA PHE A 104 -7.04 -8.62 15.09
C PHE A 104 -6.71 -10.09 14.80
N GLU A 105 -7.75 -10.87 14.52
CA GLU A 105 -7.60 -12.27 14.14
C GLU A 105 -6.62 -12.45 12.97
N ARG A 106 -6.75 -11.61 11.93
CA ARG A 106 -5.97 -11.74 10.69
C ARG A 106 -4.72 -10.86 10.63
N GLY A 107 -4.50 -9.96 11.59
CA GLY A 107 -3.39 -9.02 11.50
C GLY A 107 -3.28 -8.01 12.62
N PHE A 108 -2.54 -6.94 12.37
CA PHE A 108 -2.32 -5.84 13.29
C PHE A 108 -2.74 -4.50 12.66
N ARG A 109 -3.26 -3.60 13.49
CA ARG A 109 -3.29 -2.16 13.22
C ARG A 109 -2.42 -1.44 14.22
N TYR A 110 -1.47 -0.64 13.77
CA TYR A 110 -0.38 -0.20 14.65
C TYR A 110 0.13 1.22 14.38
N ALA A 111 0.77 1.79 15.39
CA ALA A 111 1.17 3.19 15.45
C ALA A 111 2.47 3.47 14.71
N ARG A 112 3.41 2.51 14.67
CA ARG A 112 4.73 2.72 14.09
C ARG A 112 5.20 1.45 13.39
N GLN A 113 5.88 1.57 12.26
CA GLN A 113 6.51 0.43 11.57
C GLN A 113 8.01 0.61 11.46
N ARG A 114 8.70 -0.52 11.29
CA ARG A 114 9.91 -0.58 10.47
C ARG A 114 9.75 -1.64 9.39
N VAL A 115 9.87 -1.27 8.12
CA VAL A 115 9.99 -2.24 7.01
C VAL A 115 11.39 -2.84 7.05
N ARG A 116 11.51 -4.16 7.20
CA ARG A 116 12.81 -4.86 7.22
C ARG A 116 13.19 -5.34 5.83
N THR A 117 12.25 -5.98 5.16
CA THR A 117 12.46 -6.60 3.85
C THR A 117 11.35 -6.15 2.90
N ALA A 118 11.73 -5.83 1.67
CA ALA A 118 10.83 -5.67 0.55
C ALA A 118 11.16 -6.69 -0.53
N THR A 119 10.23 -7.60 -0.80
CA THR A 119 10.33 -8.60 -1.84
C THR A 119 9.70 -8.07 -3.13
N VAL A 120 10.49 -8.08 -4.20
CA VAL A 120 10.14 -7.59 -5.52
C VAL A 120 9.64 -8.75 -6.36
N GLY A 121 8.44 -8.59 -6.93
CA GLY A 121 7.88 -9.54 -7.89
C GLY A 121 8.67 -9.60 -9.20
N PRO A 122 8.31 -10.51 -10.11
CA PRO A 122 8.86 -10.51 -11.45
C PRO A 122 8.45 -9.23 -12.20
N CYS A 123 9.17 -8.95 -13.29
CA CYS A 123 8.73 -8.00 -14.32
C CYS A 123 7.41 -8.48 -14.93
N ASP A 124 6.65 -7.57 -15.57
CA ASP A 124 5.43 -7.92 -16.31
C ASP A 124 5.63 -9.02 -17.37
N CYS A 125 6.84 -9.12 -17.95
CA CYS A 125 7.21 -10.19 -18.88
C CYS A 125 7.55 -11.54 -18.20
N GLY A 126 7.37 -11.64 -16.88
CA GLY A 126 7.64 -12.83 -16.07
C GLY A 126 9.11 -13.02 -15.64
N THR A 127 10.04 -12.28 -16.23
CA THR A 127 11.47 -12.38 -15.89
C THR A 127 11.78 -11.75 -14.54
N THR A 128 12.76 -12.30 -13.80
CA THR A 128 13.27 -11.73 -12.55
C THR A 128 13.59 -10.24 -12.70
N ALA A 129 13.02 -9.42 -11.82
CA ALA A 129 13.28 -7.99 -11.80
C ALA A 129 14.65 -7.68 -11.20
N VAL A 130 15.33 -6.68 -11.77
CA VAL A 130 16.63 -6.17 -11.30
C VAL A 130 16.58 -4.70 -10.88
N ALA A 131 15.49 -4.02 -11.24
CA ALA A 131 15.27 -2.61 -10.97
C ALA A 131 13.77 -2.33 -10.79
N LEU A 132 13.48 -1.11 -10.34
CA LEU A 132 12.15 -0.54 -10.28
C LEU A 132 12.10 0.65 -11.25
N ALA A 133 11.14 0.67 -12.17
CA ALA A 133 10.98 1.76 -13.15
C ALA A 133 9.64 2.47 -13.01
N ASP A 134 9.54 3.70 -13.52
CA ASP A 134 8.31 4.51 -13.50
C ASP A 134 7.10 3.69 -13.98
N ALA A 135 6.09 3.51 -13.11
CA ALA A 135 4.90 2.71 -13.37
C ALA A 135 3.83 3.47 -14.18
N GLY A 136 4.07 4.72 -14.57
CA GLY A 136 3.13 5.54 -15.34
C GLY A 136 2.03 6.19 -14.49
N TRP A 137 2.11 6.07 -13.16
CA TRP A 137 1.20 6.72 -12.23
C TRP A 137 1.96 7.22 -10.99
N GLY A 138 1.31 8.05 -10.19
CA GLY A 138 1.92 8.60 -8.99
C GLY A 138 1.04 9.60 -8.26
N ARG A 139 1.68 10.46 -7.48
CA ARG A 139 1.08 11.57 -6.75
C ARG A 139 1.93 12.83 -6.96
N PRO A 140 1.44 14.04 -6.64
CA PRO A 140 2.27 15.24 -6.68
C PRO A 140 3.58 15.02 -5.89
N GLY A 141 4.72 15.20 -6.58
CA GLY A 141 6.06 15.00 -6.02
C GLY A 141 6.54 13.54 -5.92
N TRP A 142 5.74 12.54 -6.31
CA TRP A 142 6.06 11.12 -6.14
C TRP A 142 5.66 10.28 -7.35
N ARG A 143 6.60 9.49 -7.90
CA ARG A 143 6.37 8.53 -8.97
C ARG A 143 6.25 7.14 -8.38
N ALA A 144 5.20 6.40 -8.73
CA ALA A 144 5.15 4.98 -8.42
C ALA A 144 6.08 4.20 -9.33
N LEU A 145 6.63 3.11 -8.81
CA LEU A 145 7.54 2.26 -9.54
C LEU A 145 6.99 0.83 -9.65
N ALA A 146 7.35 0.14 -10.73
CA ALA A 146 7.03 -1.25 -10.98
C ALA A 146 8.31 -2.08 -11.20
N PRO A 147 8.31 -3.37 -10.85
CA PRO A 147 9.43 -4.27 -11.13
C PRO A 147 9.75 -4.35 -12.63
N VAL A 148 11.03 -4.24 -12.98
CA VAL A 148 11.49 -4.40 -14.37
C VAL A 148 12.74 -5.28 -14.47
N CYS A 149 12.78 -6.11 -15.51
CA CYS A 149 13.94 -6.93 -15.84
C CYS A 149 14.96 -6.17 -16.71
N PRO A 150 16.17 -6.72 -16.93
CA PRO A 150 17.20 -6.07 -17.76
C PRO A 150 16.75 -5.79 -19.21
N GLY A 151 15.84 -6.61 -19.75
CA GLY A 151 15.30 -6.41 -21.10
C GLY A 151 14.30 -5.26 -21.19
N CYS A 152 13.40 -5.17 -20.21
CA CYS A 152 12.28 -4.22 -20.21
C CYS A 152 12.61 -2.84 -19.62
N VAL A 153 13.78 -2.66 -18.99
CA VAL A 153 14.16 -1.38 -18.37
C VAL A 153 14.61 -0.31 -19.39
N ARG A 154 14.98 -0.71 -20.61
CA ARG A 154 15.61 0.18 -21.60
C ARG A 154 14.77 1.43 -21.86
N GLY A 155 15.40 2.60 -21.74
CA GLY A 155 14.76 3.91 -22.00
C GLY A 155 13.81 4.41 -20.90
N ARG A 156 13.68 3.71 -19.77
CA ARG A 156 12.83 4.12 -18.65
C ARG A 156 13.65 4.69 -17.49
N THR A 157 13.15 5.76 -16.87
CA THR A 157 13.63 6.21 -15.56
C THR A 157 13.48 5.07 -14.56
N SER A 158 14.60 4.62 -14.01
CA SER A 158 14.64 3.46 -13.13
C SER A 158 15.67 3.61 -12.03
N VAL A 159 15.48 2.84 -10.96
CA VAL A 159 16.40 2.72 -9.84
C VAL A 159 16.66 1.24 -9.59
N SER A 160 17.93 0.88 -9.38
CA SER A 160 18.28 -0.50 -9.01
C SER A 160 17.70 -0.85 -7.64
N LEU A 161 17.53 -2.14 -7.34
CA LEU A 161 17.02 -2.56 -6.03
C LEU A 161 17.92 -2.06 -4.89
N ALA A 162 19.24 -2.14 -5.04
CA ALA A 162 20.20 -1.60 -4.07
C ALA A 162 20.12 -0.06 -3.97
N GLY A 163 19.89 0.63 -5.09
CA GLY A 163 19.68 2.07 -5.11
C GLY A 163 18.43 2.48 -4.32
N PHE A 164 17.32 1.78 -4.51
CA PHE A 164 16.09 2.00 -3.77
C PHE A 164 16.29 1.78 -2.27
N ALA A 165 16.93 0.67 -1.87
CA ALA A 165 17.26 0.38 -0.48
C ALA A 165 18.05 1.52 0.20
N ARG A 166 19.06 2.03 -0.49
CA ARG A 166 19.90 3.13 0.00
C ARG A 166 19.12 4.43 0.17
N LEU A 167 18.28 4.79 -0.80
CA LEU A 167 17.44 6.00 -0.75
C LEU A 167 16.33 5.90 0.31
N ALA A 168 15.82 4.69 0.55
CA ALA A 168 14.81 4.42 1.58
C ALA A 168 15.41 4.42 2.99
N GLY A 169 16.70 4.07 3.10
CA GLY A 169 17.48 4.10 4.32
C GLY A 169 17.03 3.05 5.34
N GLN A 170 17.44 3.26 6.61
CA GLN A 170 17.00 2.46 7.76
C GLN A 170 17.30 0.95 7.67
N GLY A 171 18.29 0.57 6.86
CA GLY A 171 18.71 -0.83 6.70
C GLY A 171 17.72 -1.70 5.92
N LEU A 172 16.86 -1.11 5.08
CA LEU A 172 15.93 -1.86 4.24
C LEU A 172 16.68 -2.88 3.36
N ARG A 173 16.25 -4.15 3.40
CA ARG A 173 16.72 -5.18 2.49
C ARG A 173 15.76 -5.34 1.32
N MET A 174 16.28 -5.24 0.10
CA MET A 174 15.53 -5.54 -1.12
C MET A 174 15.88 -6.95 -1.61
N VAL A 175 14.86 -7.76 -1.94
CA VAL A 175 15.03 -9.14 -2.42
C VAL A 175 14.21 -9.31 -3.68
N ALA A 176 14.82 -9.76 -4.79
CA ALA A 176 14.05 -10.17 -5.96
C ALA A 176 13.50 -11.58 -5.74
N ARG A 177 12.20 -11.78 -6.01
CA ARG A 177 11.63 -13.12 -6.13
C ARG A 177 12.13 -13.70 -7.45
N GLY A 178 12.69 -14.91 -7.40
CA GLY A 178 13.08 -15.61 -8.63
C GLY A 178 11.89 -15.72 -9.57
N GLY A 179 12.04 -15.25 -10.80
CA GLY A 179 11.11 -15.58 -11.87
C GLY A 179 11.25 -17.07 -12.14
N GLY A 180 10.17 -17.82 -11.95
CA GLY A 180 10.17 -19.22 -12.36
C GLY A 180 10.36 -19.29 -13.87
N THR A 181 11.43 -19.93 -14.34
CA THR A 181 11.48 -20.49 -15.69
C THR A 181 10.55 -21.71 -15.72
N GLY A 182 9.25 -21.45 -15.63
CA GLY A 182 8.24 -22.46 -15.90
C GLY A 182 8.12 -22.62 -17.42
N SER A 183 8.59 -23.77 -17.91
CA SER A 183 8.26 -24.29 -19.25
C SER A 183 6.76 -24.13 -19.55
N PRO A 184 6.33 -23.87 -20.80
CA PRO A 184 4.92 -23.65 -21.10
C PRO A 184 4.15 -24.95 -20.91
N SER A 185 3.44 -25.08 -19.79
CA SER A 185 2.35 -26.03 -19.71
C SER A 185 1.20 -25.48 -20.54
N THR A 186 1.12 -25.92 -21.79
CA THR A 186 -0.12 -25.96 -22.57
C THR A 186 -1.16 -26.73 -21.77
N GLY A 187 -2.02 -25.98 -21.07
CA GLY A 187 -3.16 -26.48 -20.32
C GLY A 187 -4.24 -25.42 -20.35
N SER A 188 -5.14 -25.55 -21.31
CA SER A 188 -6.31 -24.70 -21.48
C SER A 188 -7.14 -24.64 -20.20
N ALA A 189 -7.32 -23.45 -19.64
CA ALA A 189 -8.37 -23.16 -18.68
C ALA A 189 -8.93 -21.76 -18.99
N VAL A 190 -10.08 -21.80 -19.67
CA VAL A 190 -11.09 -20.78 -19.90
C VAL A 190 -11.02 -19.55 -18.98
N GLY A 191 -11.09 -18.37 -19.59
CA GLY A 191 -11.11 -17.08 -18.90
C GLY A 191 -12.15 -17.04 -17.78
N THR A 192 -11.70 -16.67 -16.59
CA THR A 192 -12.57 -16.35 -15.48
C THR A 192 -12.84 -14.86 -15.54
N GLU A 193 -14.04 -14.51 -16.03
CA GLU A 193 -14.60 -13.18 -15.81
C GLU A 193 -14.70 -12.90 -14.29
N PRO A 194 -14.52 -11.65 -13.85
CA PRO A 194 -14.69 -11.30 -12.44
C PRO A 194 -16.06 -11.77 -11.95
N GLY A 195 -16.06 -12.52 -10.84
CA GLY A 195 -17.29 -13.07 -10.30
C GLY A 195 -18.24 -11.96 -9.88
N VAL A 196 -19.55 -12.18 -10.01
CA VAL A 196 -20.62 -11.27 -9.57
C VAL A 196 -20.36 -10.65 -8.18
N PRO A 197 -19.82 -11.36 -7.17
CA PRO A 197 -19.50 -10.75 -5.86
C PRO A 197 -18.39 -9.68 -5.89
N GLU A 198 -17.42 -9.82 -6.79
CA GLU A 198 -16.30 -8.88 -6.94
C GLU A 198 -16.76 -7.61 -7.66
N LEU A 199 -17.59 -7.77 -8.71
CA LEU A 199 -18.25 -6.66 -9.40
C LEU A 199 -19.21 -5.88 -8.47
N VAL A 200 -19.88 -6.57 -7.53
CA VAL A 200 -20.73 -5.92 -6.52
C VAL A 200 -19.91 -5.12 -5.51
N ALA A 201 -18.74 -5.63 -5.11
CA ALA A 201 -17.84 -4.92 -4.19
C ALA A 201 -17.25 -3.66 -4.86
N GLU A 202 -16.87 -3.76 -6.14
CA GLU A 202 -16.38 -2.62 -6.91
C GLU A 202 -17.47 -1.58 -7.17
N ALA A 203 -18.69 -2.02 -7.52
CA ALA A 203 -19.85 -1.14 -7.66
C ALA A 203 -20.19 -0.41 -6.35
N ALA A 204 -20.13 -1.11 -5.20
CA ALA A 204 -20.35 -0.50 -3.89
C ALA A 204 -19.29 0.55 -3.54
N LEU A 205 -18.03 0.31 -3.91
CA LEU A 205 -16.94 1.27 -3.71
C LEU A 205 -17.11 2.51 -4.59
N LEU A 206 -17.49 2.32 -5.86
CA LEU A 206 -17.78 3.42 -6.79
C LEU A 206 -18.99 4.25 -6.31
N GLN A 207 -20.04 3.59 -5.82
CA GLN A 207 -21.22 4.25 -5.27
C GLN A 207 -20.87 5.10 -4.04
N ALA A 208 -20.11 4.54 -3.09
CA ALA A 208 -19.68 5.28 -1.90
C ALA A 208 -18.83 6.53 -2.25
N ARG A 209 -18.04 6.44 -3.33
CA ARG A 209 -17.22 7.56 -3.81
C ARG A 209 -18.08 8.64 -4.48
N LEU A 210 -19.11 8.26 -5.23
CA LEU A 210 -20.09 9.19 -5.80
C LEU A 210 -20.88 9.91 -4.70
N ASP A 211 -21.38 9.19 -3.70
CA ASP A 211 -22.12 9.76 -2.57
C ASP A 211 -21.28 10.78 -1.80
N TRP A 212 -19.98 10.51 -1.65
CA TRP A 212 -19.04 11.45 -1.05
C TRP A 212 -18.86 12.71 -1.90
N PHE A 213 -18.69 12.58 -3.22
CA PHE A 213 -18.59 13.73 -4.12
C PHE A 213 -19.85 14.59 -4.11
N GLN A 214 -21.03 13.96 -4.14
CA GLN A 214 -22.32 14.66 -4.04
C GLN A 214 -22.44 15.42 -2.71
N SER A 215 -22.02 14.80 -1.61
CA SER A 215 -21.97 15.46 -0.30
C SER A 215 -21.03 16.65 -0.26
N GLN A 216 -19.91 16.62 -1.00
CA GLN A 216 -19.01 17.78 -1.13
C GLN A 216 -19.61 18.89 -1.99
N LEU A 217 -20.26 18.55 -3.11
CA LEU A 217 -20.92 19.52 -3.98
C LEU A 217 -22.09 20.21 -3.27
N ALA A 218 -22.90 19.48 -2.50
CA ALA A 218 -24.00 20.07 -1.72
C ALA A 218 -23.49 21.12 -0.72
N ARG A 219 -22.40 20.82 0.00
CA ARG A 219 -21.77 21.75 0.95
C ARG A 219 -21.18 23.00 0.28
N LEU A 220 -20.74 22.89 -0.97
CA LEU A 220 -20.27 24.03 -1.75
C LEU A 220 -21.45 24.88 -2.27
N GLY A 221 -22.55 24.24 -2.67
CA GLY A 221 -23.79 24.90 -3.07
C GLY A 221 -24.46 25.69 -1.94
N GLU A 222 -24.49 25.13 -0.72
CA GLU A 222 -25.02 25.80 0.49
C GLU A 222 -24.24 27.06 0.88
N ARG A 223 -22.95 27.15 0.52
CA ARG A 223 -22.14 28.37 0.73
C ARG A 223 -22.35 29.44 -0.33
N GLY A 224 -22.91 29.07 -1.49
CA GLY A 224 -23.19 30.00 -2.58
C GLY A 224 -24.54 30.73 -2.47
N THR A 225 -25.47 30.24 -1.66
CA THR A 225 -26.83 30.81 -1.53
C THR A 225 -27.01 31.72 -0.31
N GLY A 226 -25.99 31.85 0.55
CA GLY A 226 -26.04 32.67 1.78
C GLY A 226 -25.60 34.12 1.65
N GLY A 227 -25.42 34.65 0.44
CA GLY A 227 -24.81 35.96 0.19
C GLY A 227 -25.50 36.81 -0.87
N ALA A 228 -26.82 36.98 -0.78
CA ALA A 228 -27.53 38.05 -1.48
C ALA A 228 -28.84 38.37 -0.73
N GLY A 229 -28.81 39.42 0.10
CA GLY A 229 -30.02 39.91 0.76
C GLY A 229 -29.75 40.63 2.07
N GLN A 230 -29.06 41.77 1.99
CA GLN A 230 -29.17 42.88 2.95
C GLN A 230 -28.58 44.12 2.29
N ASP A 231 -29.42 44.81 1.52
CA ASP A 231 -29.46 46.27 1.40
C ASP A 231 -30.94 46.67 1.59
#